data_AF-A0A243SEF5-F1
#
_entry.id   AF-A0A243SEF5-F1
#
_cell.length_a   1.000
_cell.length_b   1.000
_cell.length_c   1.000
_cell.angle_alpha   90.00
_cell.angle_beta   90.00
_cell.angle_gamma   90.00
#
_symmetry.space_group_name_H-M   'P 1'
#
loop_
_entity.id
_entity.type
_entity.pdbx_description
1 polymer ?
#
loop_
_entity_poly.entity_id
_entity_poly.type
_entity_poly.pdbx_seq_one_letter_code
_entity_poly.pdbx_strand_id
1 'polypeptide(L)'
;MKDEKRKIIKSQKNAALLLIFGPLLALISYSSKEDFDKYGNNNYYICACLFVIMICGALALKNSLRKLKELNCSPAAQSVLIKRP
;
A
#
# COMPACT_ATOMS: atom_id res chain seq x y z
N MET A 1 9.80 -3.80 23.45
CA MET A 1 9.79 -4.68 22.25
C MET A 1 8.44 -4.73 21.54
N LYS A 2 7.29 -4.91 22.22
CA LYS A 2 5.96 -4.90 21.57
C LYS A 2 5.56 -3.53 20.99
N ASP A 3 5.89 -2.44 21.69
CA ASP A 3 5.56 -1.08 21.24
C ASP A 3 6.32 -0.65 20.00
N GLU A 4 7.59 -1.07 19.89
CA GLU A 4 8.43 -0.82 18.72
C GLU A 4 7.88 -1.52 17.48
N LYS A 5 7.52 -2.81 17.59
CA LYS A 5 6.83 -3.56 16.52
C LYS A 5 5.51 -2.88 16.11
N ARG A 6 4.74 -2.36 17.09
CA ARG A 6 3.49 -1.64 16.84
C ARG A 6 3.72 -0.34 16.07
N LYS A 7 4.76 0.43 16.42
CA LYS A 7 5.17 1.65 15.71
C LYS A 7 5.56 1.36 14.26
N ILE A 8 6.35 0.31 14.03
CA ILE A 8 6.77 -0.12 12.69
C ILE A 8 5.54 -0.50 11.84
N ILE A 9 4.63 -1.31 12.38
CA ILE A 9 3.41 -1.72 11.66
C ILE A 9 2.51 -0.51 11.33
N LYS A 10 2.42 0.49 12.24
CA LYS A 10 1.69 1.73 11.98
C LYS A 10 2.32 2.54 10.84
N SER A 11 3.66 2.61 10.79
CA SER A 11 4.38 3.27 9.69
C SER A 11 4.12 2.55 8.35
N GLN A 12 4.20 1.22 8.33
CA GLN A 12 3.89 0.41 7.13
C GLN A 12 2.45 0.63 6.65
N LYS A 13 1.49 0.70 7.56
CA LYS A 13 0.10 1.01 7.25
C LYS A 13 -0.04 2.39 6.59
N ASN A 14 0.64 3.40 7.13
CA ASN A 14 0.60 4.76 6.58
C ASN A 14 1.25 4.84 5.19
N ALA A 15 2.40 4.18 5.01
CA ALA A 15 3.06 4.09 3.71
C ALA A 15 2.17 3.40 2.66
N ALA A 16 1.49 2.31 3.05
CA ALA A 16 0.55 1.62 2.18
C ALA A 16 -0.65 2.50 1.78
N LEU A 17 -1.18 3.30 2.72
CA LEU A 17 -2.24 4.27 2.41
C LEU A 17 -1.75 5.36 1.46
N LEU A 18 -0.53 5.86 1.63
CA LEU A 18 0.07 6.85 0.74
C LEU A 18 0.23 6.30 -0.68
N LEU A 19 0.62 5.03 -0.82
CA LEU A 19 0.67 4.31 -2.09
C LEU A 19 -0.69 4.06 -2.74
N ILE A 20 -1.80 4.23 -2.02
CA ILE A 20 -3.15 4.14 -2.57
C ILE A 20 -3.68 5.53 -2.93
N PHE A 21 -3.59 6.49 -1.99
CA PHE A 21 -4.14 7.83 -2.17
C PHE A 21 -3.34 8.67 -3.17
N GLY A 22 -2.01 8.55 -3.21
CA GLY A 22 -1.17 9.28 -4.17
C GLY A 22 -1.56 8.97 -5.62
N PRO A 23 -1.56 7.70 -6.03
CA PRO A 23 -2.00 7.33 -7.37
C PRO A 23 -3.46 7.64 -7.67
N LEU A 24 -4.34 7.57 -6.68
CA LEU A 24 -5.75 7.94 -6.85
C LEU A 24 -5.91 9.43 -7.20
N LEU A 25 -5.19 10.31 -6.50
CA LEU A 25 -5.18 11.75 -6.81
C LEU A 25 -4.58 12.03 -8.19
N ALA A 26 -3.51 11.31 -8.55
CA ALA A 26 -2.93 11.42 -9.88
C ALA A 26 -3.92 10.99 -10.98
N LEU A 27 -4.64 9.88 -10.79
CA LEU A 27 -5.69 9.42 -11.71
C LEU A 27 -6.77 10.47 -11.94
N ILE A 28 -7.30 11.08 -10.87
CA ILE A 28 -8.29 12.15 -10.98
C ILE A 28 -7.73 13.32 -11.82
N SER A 29 -6.49 13.72 -11.55
CA SER A 29 -5.84 14.79 -12.32
C SER A 29 -5.64 14.46 -13.79
N TYR A 30 -5.31 13.20 -14.12
CA TYR A 30 -5.19 12.75 -15.52
C TYR A 30 -6.54 12.70 -16.23
N SER A 31 -7.61 12.30 -15.53
CA SER A 31 -8.97 12.30 -16.09
C SER A 31 -9.51 13.69 -16.40
N SER A 32 -9.00 14.74 -15.74
CA SER A 32 -9.41 16.12 -15.99
C SER A 32 -8.65 16.81 -17.14
N LYS A 33 -7.68 16.15 -17.79
CA LYS A 33 -6.93 16.74 -18.91
C LYS A 33 -7.65 16.48 -20.23
N GLU A 34 -7.92 17.55 -20.97
CA GLU A 34 -8.59 17.50 -22.28
C GLU A 34 -7.64 17.20 -23.45
N ASP A 35 -6.32 17.22 -23.23
CA ASP A 35 -5.28 16.97 -24.26
C ASP A 35 -5.10 15.48 -24.63
N PHE A 36 -6.18 14.71 -24.62
CA PHE A 36 -6.13 13.27 -24.85
C PHE A 36 -5.62 12.92 -26.26
N ASP A 37 -5.93 13.76 -27.25
CA ASP A 37 -5.47 13.59 -28.64
C ASP A 37 -3.95 13.68 -28.81
N LYS A 38 -3.25 14.38 -27.91
CA LYS A 38 -1.80 14.62 -28.02
C LYS A 38 -0.97 13.67 -27.16
N TYR A 39 -1.55 13.13 -26.09
CA TYR A 39 -0.84 12.32 -25.09
C TYR A 39 -1.53 10.99 -24.75
N GLY A 40 -2.59 10.60 -25.47
CA GLY A 40 -3.47 9.49 -25.12
C GLY A 40 -2.75 8.20 -24.76
N ASN A 41 -1.80 7.76 -25.60
CA ASN A 41 -1.07 6.51 -25.37
C ASN A 41 -0.22 6.55 -24.07
N ASN A 42 0.50 7.64 -23.83
CA ASN A 42 1.31 7.81 -22.61
C ASN A 42 0.41 7.90 -21.36
N ASN A 43 -0.74 8.57 -21.46
CA ASN A 43 -1.69 8.67 -20.36
C ASN A 43 -2.27 7.29 -19.99
N TYR A 44 -2.55 6.43 -20.96
CA TYR A 44 -2.99 5.05 -20.69
C TYR A 44 -1.94 4.23 -19.94
N TYR A 45 -0.66 4.30 -20.36
CA TYR A 45 0.42 3.61 -19.65
C TYR A 45 0.57 4.12 -18.22
N ILE A 46 0.48 5.43 -18.01
CA ILE A 46 0.55 6.03 -16.68
C ILE A 46 -0.63 5.57 -15.82
N CYS A 47 -1.86 5.61 -16.34
CA CYS A 47 -3.04 5.10 -15.62
C CYS A 47 -2.90 3.61 -15.24
N ALA A 48 -2.37 2.77 -16.14
CA ALA A 48 -2.11 1.36 -15.84
C ALA A 48 -1.06 1.20 -14.74
N CYS A 49 0.03 1.97 -14.77
CA CYS A 49 1.04 1.97 -13.72
C CYS A 49 0.46 2.42 -12.37
N LEU A 50 -0.34 3.49 -12.36
CA LEU A 50 -1.02 3.99 -11.14
C LEU A 50 -1.97 2.93 -10.57
N PHE A 51 -2.67 2.19 -11.41
CA PHE A 51 -3.52 1.08 -11.00
C PHE A 51 -2.72 -0.06 -10.33
N VAL A 52 -1.59 -0.46 -10.92
CA VAL A 52 -0.71 -1.47 -10.32
C VAL A 52 -0.17 -1.00 -8.97
N ILE A 53 0.22 0.28 -8.83
CA ILE A 53 0.69 0.84 -7.55
C ILE A 53 -0.41 0.76 -6.49
N MET A 54 -1.66 1.08 -6.83
CA MET A 54 -2.78 0.95 -5.90
C MET A 54 -2.99 -0.50 -5.43
N ILE A 55 -2.87 -1.48 -6.34
CA ILE A 55 -2.93 -2.91 -5.97
C ILE A 55 -1.80 -3.27 -4.99
N CYS A 56 -0.57 -2.85 -5.28
CA CYS A 56 0.58 -3.06 -4.39
C CYS A 56 0.34 -2.43 -3.01
N GLY A 57 -0.19 -1.20 -2.97
CA GLY A 57 -0.58 -0.52 -1.74
C GLY A 57 -1.65 -1.30 -0.95
N ALA A 58 -2.68 -1.82 -1.63
CA ALA A 58 -3.73 -2.62 -1.01
C ALA A 58 -3.19 -3.94 -0.41
N LEU A 59 -2.29 -4.63 -1.12
CA LEU A 59 -1.62 -5.84 -0.62
C LEU A 59 -0.73 -5.53 0.59
N ALA A 60 0.04 -4.45 0.54
CA ALA A 60 0.87 -3.99 1.65
C ALA A 60 0.02 -3.62 2.88
N LEU A 61 -1.12 -2.97 2.66
CA LEU A 61 -2.07 -2.62 3.71
C LEU A 61 -2.65 -3.88 4.36
N LYS A 62 -3.13 -4.84 3.57
CA LYS A 62 -3.64 -6.13 4.05
C LYS A 62 -2.59 -6.87 4.89
N ASN A 63 -1.34 -6.89 4.44
CA ASN A 63 -0.23 -7.52 5.16
C ASN A 63 0.07 -6.80 6.48
N SER A 64 0.06 -5.46 6.50
CA SER A 64 0.28 -4.69 7.74
C SER A 64 -0.84 -4.93 8.77
N LEU A 65 -2.09 -5.01 8.33
CA LEU A 65 -3.24 -5.27 9.19
C LEU A 65 -3.21 -6.69 9.76
N ARG A 66 -2.79 -7.68 8.94
CA ARG A 66 -2.58 -9.04 9.40
C ARG A 66 -1.51 -9.10 10.49
N LYS A 67 -0.35 -8.47 10.27
CA LYS A 67 0.73 -8.38 11.28
C LYS A 67 0.25 -7.70 12.56
N LEU A 68 -0.57 -6.66 12.46
CA LEU A 68 -1.15 -5.98 13.62
C LEU A 68 -2.10 -6.90 14.40
N LYS A 69 -2.95 -7.66 13.69
CA LYS A 69 -3.87 -8.63 14.29
C LYS A 69 -3.10 -9.75 15.01
N GLU A 70 -2.06 -10.29 14.39
CA GLU A 70 -1.19 -11.31 14.99
C GLU A 70 -0.50 -10.79 16.27
N LEU A 71 -0.05 -9.52 16.27
CA LEU A 71 0.54 -8.87 17.44
C LEU A 71 -0.46 -8.70 18.60
N ASN A 72 -1.73 -8.45 18.29
CA ASN A 72 -2.79 -8.23 19.29
C ASN A 72 -3.43 -9.54 19.80
N CYS A 73 -3.52 -10.59 18.97
CA CYS A 73 -4.23 -11.84 19.31
C CYS A 73 -3.37 -12.92 19.98
N SER A 74 -2.04 -12.77 20.10
CA SER A 74 -1.22 -13.86 20.65
C SER A 74 -0.11 -13.41 21.59
N PRO A 75 -0.19 -13.75 22.90
CA PRO A 75 1.00 -13.80 23.75
C PRO A 75 1.95 -14.97 23.38
N ALA A 76 1.53 -15.96 22.56
CA ALA A 76 2.27 -17.21 22.29
C ALA A 76 2.89 -17.34 20.87
N ALA A 77 2.47 -16.56 19.87
CA ALA A 77 2.94 -16.70 18.47
C ALA A 77 4.34 -16.11 18.19
N GLN A 78 5.04 -15.61 19.22
CA GLN A 78 6.37 -15.00 19.06
C GLN A 78 7.47 -16.01 18.67
N SER A 79 7.27 -17.31 18.88
CA SER A 79 8.27 -18.35 18.56
C SER A 79 8.29 -18.78 17.08
N VAL A 80 7.26 -18.44 16.29
CA VAL A 80 7.15 -18.89 14.89
C VAL A 80 7.69 -17.85 13.89
N LEU A 81 7.72 -16.57 14.27
CA LEU A 81 8.14 -15.47 13.39
C LEU A 81 9.66 -15.27 13.31
N ILE A 82 10.44 -15.96 14.14
CA ILE A 82 11.91 -16.00 14.08
C ILE A 82 12.40 -17.16 13.18
N LYS A 83 11.50 -18.05 12.72
CA LYS A 83 11.86 -19.33 12.08
C LYS A 83 11.52 -19.44 10.58
N ARG A 84 11.14 -18.36 9.90
CA ARG A 84 10.98 -18.42 8.44
C ARG A 84 12.24 -17.84 7.77
N PRO A 85 13.02 -18.67 7.02
CA PRO A 85 14.17 -18.19 6.25
C PRO A 85 13.75 -17.19 5.17
#